data_AF-W4VQU2-F1
#
_entry.id   AF-W4VQU2-F1
#
_cell.length_a   1.000
_cell.length_b   1.000
_cell.length_c   1.000
_cell.angle_alpha   90.00
_cell.angle_beta   90.00
_cell.angle_gamma   90.00
#
_symmetry.space_group_name_H-M   'P 1'
#
loop_
_entity.id
_entity.type
_entity.pdbx_description
1 polymer ?
#
loop_
_entity_poly.entity_id
_entity_poly.type
_entity_poly.pdbx_seq_one_letter_code
_entity_poly.pdbx_strand_id
1 'polypeptide(L)'
;MIMGVQIYWLDEAEPEYTVYDFDNYRYYEGSNLQVGNKFPVMYSKLFYDGLKEEGHTDIVNLVRCAWAGSQKYGALVWSGDIDSSFESLRNQVAIGLNMAIAGIPWWTTDIGGFHGGLNTDESFRECLIRWFQFGVFSPVFRMHGGDREPHTLPLAKEGGGRMPSGAGTEVWEYGGKKHMRFYQNTWF
;
A
#
# COMPACT_ATOMS: atom_id res chain seq x y z
N MET A 1 7.56 17.53 -16.82
CA MET A 1 7.23 17.82 -15.40
C MET A 1 7.83 19.12 -14.85
N ILE A 2 7.12 19.80 -13.93
CA ILE A 2 7.49 21.15 -13.42
C ILE A 2 8.13 21.12 -12.00
N MET A 3 8.10 20.00 -11.24
CA MET A 3 8.56 20.00 -9.82
C MET A 3 9.42 18.79 -9.38
N GLY A 4 9.93 17.96 -10.30
CA GLY A 4 10.92 16.92 -9.98
C GLY A 4 10.41 15.65 -9.27
N VAL A 5 9.10 15.49 -9.07
CA VAL A 5 8.49 14.22 -8.64
C VAL A 5 8.66 13.17 -9.75
N GLN A 6 8.97 11.93 -9.41
CA GLN A 6 9.23 10.87 -10.41
C GLN A 6 8.51 9.55 -10.13
N ILE A 7 7.90 9.41 -8.95
CA ILE A 7 7.16 8.23 -8.51
C ILE A 7 5.77 8.69 -8.12
N TYR A 8 4.75 7.99 -8.61
CA TYR A 8 3.37 8.28 -8.30
C TYR A 8 2.76 7.17 -7.45
N TRP A 9 1.94 7.58 -6.49
CA TRP A 9 1.03 6.70 -5.76
C TRP A 9 -0.32 6.71 -6.47
N LEU A 10 -0.59 5.64 -7.21
CA LEU A 10 -1.81 5.34 -7.94
C LEU A 10 -2.77 4.60 -7.01
N ASP A 11 -3.32 5.35 -6.07
CA ASP A 11 -4.31 4.85 -5.13
C ASP A 11 -5.67 4.59 -5.78
N GLU A 12 -6.53 3.84 -5.11
CA GLU A 12 -7.90 3.58 -5.59
C GLU A 12 -7.92 2.92 -6.99
N ALA A 13 -7.05 1.93 -7.18
CA ALA A 13 -6.76 1.35 -8.49
C ALA A 13 -7.69 0.22 -8.93
N GLU A 14 -8.64 -0.22 -8.10
CA GLU A 14 -9.62 -1.26 -8.41
C GLU A 14 -10.61 -0.84 -9.51
N PRO A 15 -11.26 0.35 -9.48
CA PRO A 15 -11.28 1.43 -8.47
C PRO A 15 -12.24 1.16 -7.29
N GLU A 16 -12.03 1.81 -6.14
CA GLU A 16 -12.91 1.64 -4.99
C GLU A 16 -14.24 2.36 -5.20
N TYR A 17 -15.22 1.60 -5.67
CA TYR A 17 -16.60 2.06 -5.69
C TYR A 17 -17.15 2.14 -4.28
N THR A 18 -17.90 3.20 -3.98
CA THR A 18 -18.65 3.28 -2.71
C THR A 18 -19.57 2.06 -2.51
N VAL A 19 -20.09 1.50 -3.61
CA VAL A 19 -20.83 0.24 -3.63
C VAL A 19 -20.34 -0.57 -4.83
N TYR A 20 -19.87 -1.80 -4.60
CA TYR A 20 -19.39 -2.71 -5.64
C TYR A 20 -20.53 -3.38 -6.43
N ASP A 21 -21.39 -2.58 -7.05
CA ASP A 21 -22.44 -3.02 -7.96
C ASP A 21 -21.94 -2.95 -9.41
N PHE A 22 -21.12 -3.93 -9.80
CA PHE A 22 -20.42 -3.93 -11.10
C PHE A 22 -21.37 -3.81 -12.30
N ASP A 23 -22.61 -4.28 -12.20
CA ASP A 23 -23.61 -4.23 -13.27
C ASP A 23 -24.01 -2.77 -13.61
N ASN A 24 -23.90 -1.88 -12.63
CA ASN A 24 -24.30 -0.48 -12.74
C ASN A 24 -23.22 0.42 -13.37
N TYR A 25 -22.02 -0.11 -13.62
CA TYR A 25 -20.89 0.65 -14.14
C TYR A 25 -20.51 0.25 -15.57
N ARG A 26 -20.09 1.25 -16.36
CA ARG A 26 -19.64 1.07 -17.74
C ARG A 26 -18.40 1.90 -18.01
N TYR A 27 -17.40 1.27 -18.62
CA TYR A 27 -16.20 1.93 -19.13
C TYR A 27 -16.30 2.18 -20.62
N TYR A 28 -15.32 2.87 -21.19
CA TYR A 28 -15.24 3.13 -22.62
C TYR A 28 -15.23 1.85 -23.47
N GLU A 29 -14.49 0.82 -23.05
CA GLU A 29 -14.40 -0.46 -23.79
C GLU A 29 -15.62 -1.38 -23.61
N GLY A 30 -16.51 -1.13 -22.65
CA GLY A 30 -17.64 -2.02 -22.37
C GLY A 30 -18.17 -1.93 -20.95
N SER A 31 -19.13 -2.80 -20.62
CA SER A 31 -19.66 -2.92 -19.26
C SER A 31 -18.57 -3.36 -18.28
N ASN A 32 -18.64 -2.92 -17.03
CA ASN A 32 -17.66 -3.29 -16.00
C ASN A 32 -17.59 -4.82 -15.83
N LEU A 33 -18.73 -5.52 -15.88
CA LEU A 33 -18.78 -6.99 -15.90
C LEU A 33 -17.89 -7.66 -16.96
N GLN A 34 -17.71 -7.02 -18.12
CA GLN A 34 -16.95 -7.61 -19.23
C GLN A 34 -15.47 -7.24 -19.20
N VAL A 35 -15.14 -6.02 -18.78
CA VAL A 35 -13.81 -5.44 -18.96
C VAL A 35 -13.17 -4.87 -17.69
N GLY A 36 -13.86 -4.91 -16.56
CA GLY A 36 -13.51 -4.17 -15.36
C GLY A 36 -12.12 -4.43 -14.82
N ASN A 37 -11.71 -5.69 -14.79
CA ASN A 37 -10.38 -6.09 -14.30
C ASN A 37 -9.21 -5.50 -15.11
N LYS A 38 -9.47 -4.93 -16.30
CA LYS A 38 -8.44 -4.21 -17.07
C LYS A 38 -8.11 -2.82 -16.51
N PHE A 39 -9.01 -2.23 -15.73
CA PHE A 39 -8.85 -0.87 -15.20
C PHE A 39 -7.48 -0.62 -14.54
N PRO A 40 -7.01 -1.43 -13.56
CA PRO A 40 -5.71 -1.22 -12.93
C PRO A 40 -4.52 -1.28 -13.89
N VAL A 41 -4.61 -2.10 -14.95
CA VAL A 41 -3.57 -2.19 -15.99
C VAL A 41 -3.51 -0.89 -16.77
N MET A 42 -4.67 -0.38 -17.19
CA MET A 42 -4.77 0.86 -17.95
C MET A 42 -4.37 2.07 -17.11
N TYR A 43 -4.68 2.05 -15.81
CA TYR A 43 -4.28 3.11 -14.88
C TYR A 43 -2.76 3.16 -14.71
N SER A 44 -2.10 2.01 -14.52
CA SER A 44 -0.64 1.91 -14.47
C SER A 44 0.00 2.32 -15.80
N LYS A 45 -0.58 1.88 -16.92
CA LYS A 45 -0.12 2.19 -18.28
C LYS A 45 -0.14 3.69 -18.57
N LEU A 46 -1.19 4.40 -18.15
CA LEU A 46 -1.32 5.84 -18.34
C LEU A 46 -0.11 6.61 -17.80
N PHE A 47 0.28 6.33 -16.55
CA PHE A 47 1.42 6.98 -15.91
C PHE A 47 2.75 6.51 -16.47
N TYR A 48 2.87 5.21 -16.74
CA TYR A 48 4.08 4.65 -17.32
C TYR A 48 4.40 5.25 -18.68
N ASP A 49 3.43 5.31 -19.60
CA ASP A 49 3.62 5.88 -20.92
C ASP A 49 3.93 7.38 -20.84
N GLY A 50 3.18 8.13 -20.01
CA GLY A 50 3.42 9.58 -19.85
C GLY A 50 4.83 9.88 -19.33
N LEU A 51 5.30 9.14 -18.32
CA LEU A 51 6.67 9.30 -17.81
C LEU A 51 7.71 8.88 -18.85
N LYS A 52 7.43 7.84 -19.63
CA LYS A 52 8.33 7.38 -20.69
C LYS A 52 8.44 8.41 -21.82
N GLU A 53 7.33 9.06 -22.19
CA GLU A 53 7.31 10.16 -23.17
C GLU A 53 8.08 11.38 -22.67
N GLU A 54 8.09 11.64 -21.36
CA GLU A 54 8.94 12.66 -20.73
C GLU A 54 10.43 12.24 -20.65
N GLY A 55 10.78 11.03 -21.06
CA GLY A 55 12.16 10.53 -21.13
C GLY A 55 12.63 9.74 -19.90
N HIS A 56 11.73 9.35 -19.00
CA HIS A 56 12.09 8.48 -17.86
C HIS A 56 12.29 7.03 -18.31
N THR A 57 13.29 6.35 -17.74
CA THR A 57 13.68 4.98 -18.12
C THR A 57 13.38 3.94 -17.05
N ASP A 58 13.54 4.28 -15.77
CA ASP A 58 13.40 3.38 -14.62
C ASP A 58 12.10 3.66 -13.85
N ILE A 59 10.98 3.53 -14.55
CA ILE A 59 9.67 3.93 -14.04
C ILE A 59 9.10 2.86 -13.09
N VAL A 60 8.74 3.29 -11.89
CA VAL A 60 7.98 2.52 -10.91
C VAL A 60 6.90 3.40 -10.31
N ASN A 61 5.69 2.85 -10.16
CA ASN A 61 4.57 3.52 -9.50
C ASN A 61 3.96 2.58 -8.46
N LEU A 62 3.59 3.14 -7.30
CA LEU A 62 2.91 2.40 -6.25
C LEU A 62 1.43 2.29 -6.63
N VAL A 63 0.87 1.08 -6.77
CA VAL A 63 -0.51 0.85 -7.23
C VAL A 63 -1.24 -0.18 -6.37
N ARG A 64 -2.54 0.06 -6.06
CA ARG A 64 -3.25 -0.80 -5.09
C ARG A 64 -3.71 -2.12 -5.67
N CYS A 65 -4.01 -2.10 -6.97
CA CYS A 65 -4.59 -3.22 -7.69
C CYS A 65 -3.82 -3.48 -8.98
N ALA A 66 -3.83 -4.73 -9.43
CA ALA A 66 -3.17 -5.16 -10.64
C ALA A 66 -3.98 -6.27 -11.33
N TRP A 67 -3.74 -6.42 -12.63
CA TRP A 67 -4.21 -7.57 -13.40
C TRP A 67 -3.10 -8.07 -14.31
N ALA A 68 -3.38 -9.13 -15.07
CA ALA A 68 -2.39 -9.78 -15.91
C ALA A 68 -1.69 -8.79 -16.86
N GLY A 69 -0.37 -8.66 -16.73
CA GLY A 69 0.44 -7.76 -17.54
C GLY A 69 0.79 -6.41 -16.89
N SER A 70 0.23 -6.08 -15.71
CA SER A 70 0.57 -4.85 -14.97
C SER A 70 2.07 -4.68 -14.73
N GLN A 71 2.83 -5.77 -14.54
CA GLN A 71 4.28 -5.72 -14.32
C GLN A 71 5.06 -5.05 -15.46
N LYS A 72 4.50 -4.99 -16.68
CA LYS A 72 5.12 -4.30 -17.83
C LYS A 72 5.14 -2.79 -17.67
N TYR A 73 4.29 -2.24 -16.80
CA TYR A 73 4.09 -0.80 -16.61
C TYR A 73 4.66 -0.31 -15.28
N GLY A 74 5.63 -1.03 -14.72
CA GLY A 74 6.30 -0.65 -13.48
C GLY A 74 5.38 -0.63 -12.26
N ALA A 75 4.36 -1.48 -12.24
CA ALA A 75 3.41 -1.58 -11.13
C ALA A 75 4.06 -2.22 -9.89
N LEU A 76 4.41 -1.39 -8.90
CA LEU A 76 4.72 -1.82 -7.53
C LEU A 76 3.41 -1.95 -6.77
N VAL A 77 2.95 -3.19 -6.59
CA VAL A 77 1.66 -3.45 -5.94
C VAL A 77 1.80 -3.46 -4.43
N TRP A 78 0.88 -2.82 -3.70
CA TRP A 78 0.74 -3.07 -2.26
C TRP A 78 -0.61 -3.70 -1.94
N SER A 79 -0.69 -4.36 -0.79
CA SER A 79 -1.85 -5.18 -0.38
C SER A 79 -3.11 -4.41 0.02
N GLY A 80 -3.12 -3.08 -0.09
CA GLY A 80 -4.26 -2.24 0.31
C GLY A 80 -4.45 -2.13 1.83
N ASP A 81 -5.66 -1.74 2.19
CA ASP A 81 -6.01 -1.20 3.50
C ASP A 81 -6.42 -2.31 4.46
N ILE A 82 -5.41 -2.97 5.03
CA ILE A 82 -5.56 -4.12 5.92
C ILE A 82 -5.48 -3.73 7.40
N ASP A 83 -6.08 -4.54 8.27
CA ASP A 83 -6.00 -4.36 9.72
C ASP A 83 -4.60 -4.65 10.28
N SER A 84 -4.25 -3.97 11.35
CA SER A 84 -3.00 -4.15 12.10
C SER A 84 -3.05 -5.39 13.01
N SER A 85 -2.97 -6.60 12.44
CA SER A 85 -2.95 -7.85 13.21
C SER A 85 -1.93 -8.89 12.73
N PHE A 86 -1.60 -9.84 13.61
CA PHE A 86 -0.77 -11.01 13.26
C PHE A 86 -1.42 -11.93 12.23
N GLU A 87 -2.76 -11.98 12.20
CA GLU A 87 -3.50 -12.72 11.18
C GLU A 87 -3.29 -12.08 9.82
N SER A 88 -3.44 -10.76 9.74
CA SER A 88 -3.17 -10.02 8.51
C SER A 88 -1.72 -10.16 8.05
N LEU A 89 -0.74 -10.07 8.96
CA LEU A 89 0.67 -10.36 8.63
C LEU A 89 0.87 -11.76 8.05
N ARG A 90 0.22 -12.79 8.60
CA ARG A 90 0.28 -14.16 8.07
C ARG A 90 -0.29 -14.23 6.66
N ASN A 91 -1.44 -13.59 6.42
CA ASN A 91 -2.09 -13.55 5.12
C ASN A 91 -1.19 -12.89 4.07
N GLN A 92 -0.46 -11.83 4.45
CA GLN A 92 0.45 -11.12 3.56
C GLN A 92 1.59 -12.00 3.02
N VAL A 93 2.08 -12.98 3.78
CA VAL A 93 3.09 -13.92 3.29
C VAL A 93 2.53 -14.73 2.11
N ALA A 94 1.32 -15.27 2.25
CA ALA A 94 0.68 -16.04 1.19
C ALA A 94 0.32 -15.16 -0.02
N ILE A 95 -0.17 -13.94 0.22
CA ILE A 95 -0.52 -12.98 -0.84
C ILE A 95 0.72 -12.62 -1.66
N GLY A 96 1.83 -12.24 -1.01
CA GLY A 96 3.06 -11.86 -1.70
C GLY A 96 3.64 -12.99 -2.56
N LEU A 97 3.65 -14.23 -2.04
CA LEU A 97 4.10 -15.40 -2.80
C LEU A 97 3.22 -15.68 -4.01
N ASN A 98 1.89 -15.60 -3.86
CA ASN A 98 0.97 -15.80 -4.97
C ASN A 98 1.08 -14.67 -6.02
N MET A 99 1.31 -13.42 -5.60
CA MET A 99 1.58 -12.31 -6.51
C MET A 99 2.87 -12.52 -7.32
N ALA A 100 3.92 -13.03 -6.68
CA ALA A 100 5.16 -13.39 -7.37
C ALA A 100 4.92 -14.50 -8.41
N ILE A 101 4.16 -15.55 -8.07
CA ILE A 101 3.79 -16.62 -9.00
C ILE A 101 2.90 -16.10 -10.14
N ALA A 102 2.01 -15.15 -9.86
CA ALA A 102 1.19 -14.47 -10.87
C ALA A 102 1.99 -13.54 -11.81
N GLY A 103 3.31 -13.39 -11.59
CA GLY A 103 4.20 -12.62 -12.44
C GLY A 103 4.28 -11.13 -12.07
N ILE A 104 3.90 -10.76 -10.85
CA ILE A 104 4.06 -9.42 -10.29
C ILE A 104 5.21 -9.44 -9.27
N PRO A 105 6.47 -9.17 -9.70
CA PRO A 105 7.63 -9.27 -8.82
C PRO A 105 7.77 -8.07 -7.85
N TRP A 106 7.20 -6.93 -8.21
CA TRP A 106 7.23 -5.72 -7.38
C TRP A 106 5.98 -5.69 -6.53
N TRP A 107 6.14 -6.14 -5.28
CA TRP A 107 5.07 -6.21 -4.30
C TRP A 107 5.56 -5.78 -2.92
N THR A 108 4.69 -5.15 -2.13
CA THR A 108 4.98 -4.71 -0.76
C THR A 108 3.70 -4.66 0.09
N THR A 109 3.84 -4.27 1.36
CA THR A 109 2.75 -4.10 2.32
C THR A 109 2.92 -2.80 3.09
N ASP A 110 1.90 -2.37 3.79
CA ASP A 110 2.06 -1.40 4.87
C ASP A 110 2.71 -2.09 6.07
N ILE A 111 3.95 -1.75 6.41
CA ILE A 111 4.60 -2.30 7.61
C ILE A 111 3.80 -1.88 8.84
N GLY A 112 3.18 -2.88 9.48
CA GLY A 112 2.29 -2.71 10.63
C GLY A 112 0.80 -2.70 10.29
N GLY A 113 0.41 -2.83 9.02
CA GLY A 113 -0.99 -2.68 8.59
C GLY A 113 -1.43 -1.21 8.46
N PHE A 114 -2.62 -1.01 7.91
CA PHE A 114 -3.20 0.30 7.61
C PHE A 114 -4.13 0.79 8.73
N HIS A 115 -5.06 -0.06 9.19
CA HIS A 115 -6.12 0.29 10.14
C HIS A 115 -5.84 -0.17 11.58
N GLY A 116 -6.19 0.68 12.55
CA GLY A 116 -6.44 0.28 13.94
C GLY A 116 -5.20 0.09 14.82
N GLY A 117 -3.99 0.27 14.27
CA GLY A 117 -2.75 0.23 15.05
C GLY A 117 -2.68 1.38 16.06
N LEU A 118 -2.56 1.06 17.35
CA LEU A 118 -2.40 2.03 18.43
C LEU A 118 -0.94 2.06 18.92
N ASN A 119 -0.24 3.18 18.73
CA ASN A 119 1.19 3.27 19.05
C ASN A 119 1.55 3.00 20.51
N THR A 120 0.61 3.09 21.45
CA THR A 120 0.81 2.80 22.88
C THR A 120 0.56 1.35 23.26
N ASP A 121 -0.08 0.56 22.39
CA ASP A 121 -0.37 -0.85 22.63
C ASP A 121 0.89 -1.70 22.40
N GLU A 122 1.29 -2.46 23.41
CA GLU A 122 2.44 -3.36 23.35
C GLU A 122 2.26 -4.48 22.33
N SER A 123 1.03 -4.99 22.16
CA SER A 123 0.72 -6.07 21.21
C SER A 123 0.87 -5.59 19.77
N PHE A 124 0.41 -4.38 19.48
CA PHE A 124 0.61 -3.72 18.19
C PHE A 124 2.09 -3.47 17.92
N ARG A 125 2.84 -2.96 18.91
CA ARG A 125 4.30 -2.76 18.76
C ARG A 125 5.03 -4.06 18.45
N GLU A 126 4.65 -5.17 19.08
CA GLU A 126 5.22 -6.47 18.77
C GLU A 126 4.89 -6.88 17.31
N CYS A 127 3.62 -6.77 16.92
CA CYS A 127 3.18 -7.05 15.55
C CYS A 127 3.95 -6.19 14.54
N LEU A 128 4.10 -4.88 14.80
CA LEU A 128 4.86 -3.94 13.98
C LEU A 128 6.32 -4.38 13.84
N ILE A 129 7.00 -4.77 14.93
CA ILE A 129 8.40 -5.23 14.87
C ILE A 129 8.52 -6.49 14.01
N ARG A 130 7.59 -7.45 14.15
CA ARG A 130 7.59 -8.67 13.33
C ARG A 130 7.31 -8.36 11.85
N TRP A 131 6.41 -7.42 11.59
CA TRP A 131 6.13 -6.95 10.24
C TRP A 131 7.33 -6.19 9.64
N PHE A 132 8.02 -5.39 10.44
CA PHE A 132 9.22 -4.68 10.02
C PHE A 132 10.32 -5.67 9.62
N GLN A 133 10.52 -6.73 10.41
CA GLN A 133 11.43 -7.82 10.09
C GLN A 133 11.05 -8.50 8.76
N PHE A 134 9.76 -8.80 8.56
CA PHE A 134 9.26 -9.34 7.29
C PHE A 134 9.49 -8.39 6.11
N GLY A 135 9.25 -7.09 6.31
CA GLY A 135 9.46 -6.05 5.31
C GLY A 135 10.90 -5.98 4.81
N VAL A 136 11.89 -6.20 5.68
CA VAL A 136 13.33 -6.21 5.31
C VAL A 136 13.63 -7.24 4.22
N PHE A 137 12.87 -8.34 4.19
CA PHE A 137 13.03 -9.42 3.21
C PHE A 137 11.96 -9.39 2.11
N SER A 138 11.14 -8.34 2.05
CA SER A 138 10.16 -8.13 0.98
C SER A 138 10.78 -7.37 -0.20
N PRO A 139 10.20 -7.46 -1.42
CA PRO A 139 10.77 -6.80 -2.61
C PRO A 139 11.00 -5.30 -2.46
N VAL A 140 10.10 -4.61 -1.75
CA VAL A 140 10.25 -3.19 -1.37
C VAL A 140 9.97 -3.02 0.12
N PHE A 141 10.89 -2.36 0.81
CA PHE A 141 10.75 -2.00 2.22
C PHE A 141 9.98 -0.67 2.35
N ARG A 142 8.70 -0.71 2.74
CA ARG A 142 7.83 0.47 2.82
C ARG A 142 7.10 0.55 4.17
N MET A 143 7.32 1.64 4.89
CA MET A 143 6.58 1.98 6.10
C MET A 143 5.43 2.92 5.75
N HIS A 144 4.21 2.52 6.11
CA HIS A 144 2.99 3.31 5.94
C HIS A 144 1.96 2.89 6.99
N GLY A 145 0.96 3.72 7.22
CA GLY A 145 -0.20 3.46 8.09
C GLY A 145 -1.09 4.69 8.08
N GLY A 146 -2.12 4.68 7.24
CA GLY A 146 -2.98 5.84 7.02
C GLY A 146 -3.98 6.10 8.16
N ASP A 147 -4.52 5.04 8.77
CA ASP A 147 -5.64 5.08 9.72
C ASP A 147 -5.22 4.51 11.09
N ARG A 148 -4.12 5.06 11.62
CA ARG A 148 -3.58 4.69 12.94
C ARG A 148 -4.18 5.53 14.05
N GLU A 149 -4.45 4.87 15.17
CA GLU A 149 -5.00 5.52 16.34
C GLU A 149 -3.90 6.06 17.28
N PRO A 150 -4.14 7.18 17.98
CA PRO A 150 -5.31 8.06 17.85
C PRO A 150 -5.21 9.00 16.64
N HIS A 151 -6.36 9.30 16.03
CA HIS A 151 -6.46 10.33 15.00
C HIS A 151 -6.30 11.76 15.54
N THR A 152 -5.63 12.59 14.75
CA THR A 152 -5.57 14.05 14.91
C THR A 152 -6.88 14.70 14.46
N LEU A 153 -7.14 15.91 14.98
CA LEU A 153 -8.25 16.72 14.47
C LEU A 153 -7.95 17.21 13.05
N PRO A 154 -8.98 17.37 12.20
CA PRO A 154 -8.83 18.01 10.90
C PRO A 154 -8.10 19.36 10.99
N LEU A 155 -7.16 19.59 10.09
CA LEU A 155 -6.37 20.82 10.03
C LEU A 155 -7.17 22.01 9.43
N ALA A 156 -8.22 21.72 8.66
CA ALA A 156 -9.09 22.72 8.04
C ALA A 156 -10.53 22.22 7.93
N LYS A 157 -11.46 23.12 7.63
CA LYS A 157 -12.88 22.78 7.38
C LYS A 157 -13.17 22.41 5.92
N GLU A 158 -12.25 22.71 5.01
CA GLU A 158 -12.40 22.57 3.57
C GLU A 158 -11.12 22.02 2.93
N GLY A 159 -11.25 21.44 1.72
CA GLY A 159 -10.15 20.84 0.98
C GLY A 159 -9.56 19.60 1.68
N GLY A 160 -8.32 19.25 1.32
CA GLY A 160 -7.62 18.09 1.87
C GLY A 160 -7.39 18.14 3.38
N GLY A 161 -7.37 19.33 3.97
CA GLY A 161 -7.23 19.51 5.43
C GLY A 161 -8.47 19.10 6.24
N ARG A 162 -9.59 18.76 5.59
CA ARG A 162 -10.79 18.24 6.25
C ARG A 162 -10.63 16.81 6.76
N MET A 163 -9.72 16.03 6.16
CA MET A 163 -9.49 14.66 6.60
C MET A 163 -8.61 14.67 7.85
N PRO A 164 -8.97 13.91 8.90
CA PRO A 164 -8.08 13.68 10.03
C PRO A 164 -6.82 12.94 9.55
N SER A 165 -5.71 13.08 10.27
CA SER A 165 -4.51 12.26 10.06
C SER A 165 -4.34 11.28 11.20
N GLY A 166 -3.92 10.05 10.90
CA GLY A 166 -3.56 9.06 11.91
C GLY A 166 -2.37 9.48 12.78
N ALA A 167 -2.08 8.67 13.80
CA ALA A 167 -0.92 8.86 14.67
C ALA A 167 0.42 8.77 13.89
N GLY A 168 1.48 9.33 14.49
CA GLY A 168 2.83 9.31 13.91
C GLY A 168 3.28 7.91 13.52
N THR A 169 3.95 7.79 12.38
CA THR A 169 4.31 6.47 11.81
C THR A 169 5.80 6.21 11.77
N GLU A 170 6.61 7.18 12.16
CA GLU A 170 8.06 7.11 12.11
C GLU A 170 8.61 6.15 13.16
N VAL A 171 9.80 5.58 12.90
CA VAL A 171 10.38 4.52 13.74
C VAL A 171 10.60 4.94 15.21
N TRP A 172 10.72 6.24 15.49
CA TRP A 172 10.88 6.75 16.86
C TRP A 172 9.56 6.89 17.63
N GLU A 173 8.41 6.83 16.96
CA GLU A 173 7.07 6.95 17.58
C GLU A 173 6.70 5.75 18.46
N TYR A 174 7.41 4.62 18.30
CA TYR A 174 7.14 3.36 19.02
C TYR A 174 8.03 3.17 20.27
N GLY A 175 8.67 4.24 20.73
CA GLY A 175 9.44 4.30 21.97
C GLY A 175 10.96 4.22 21.78
N GLY A 176 11.70 5.08 22.50
CA GLY A 176 13.16 5.13 22.45
C GLY A 176 13.84 3.97 23.18
N LYS A 177 14.97 3.47 22.65
CA LYS A 177 16.01 2.50 23.11
C LYS A 177 15.63 1.27 23.97
N LYS A 178 14.57 1.27 24.78
CA LYS A 178 14.14 0.17 25.66
C LYS A 178 13.13 -0.77 25.00
N HIS A 179 12.28 -0.29 24.09
CA HIS A 179 11.22 -1.11 23.47
C HIS A 179 11.54 -1.58 22.06
N MET A 180 12.38 -0.85 21.32
CA MET A 180 12.96 -1.31 20.06
C MET A 180 14.21 -2.18 20.30
N ARG A 181 14.21 -2.97 21.37
CA ARG A 181 15.13 -4.10 21.46
C ARG A 181 14.54 -5.15 20.55
N PHE A 182 15.18 -5.38 19.41
CA PHE A 182 15.10 -6.69 18.75
C PHE A 182 15.39 -7.72 19.84
N TYR A 183 14.35 -8.37 20.37
CA TYR A 183 14.51 -9.33 21.46
C TYR A 183 15.54 -10.37 20.97
N GLN A 184 16.74 -10.32 21.54
CA GLN A 184 17.83 -11.27 21.27
C GLN A 184 17.50 -12.68 21.78
N ASN A 185 16.30 -12.92 22.31
CA ASN A 185 15.89 -14.19 22.87
C ASN A 185 14.55 -14.63 22.27
N THR A 186 14.61 -15.35 21.17
CA THR A 186 13.75 -16.50 20.81
C THR A 186 14.28 -17.03 19.48
N TRP A 187 14.57 -18.33 19.41
CA TRP A 187 15.20 -19.09 18.32
C TRP A 187 16.73 -19.25 18.38
N PHE A 188 17.21 -19.99 19.39
CA PHE A 188 17.80 -21.33 19.23
C PHE A 188 17.23 -22.23 20.33
#